data_AF-A0A661Z867-F1
#
_entry.id   AF-A0A661Z867-F1
#
_cell.length_a   1.000
_cell.length_b   1.000
_cell.length_c   1.000
_cell.angle_alpha   90.00
_cell.angle_beta   90.00
_cell.angle_gamma   90.00
#
_symmetry.space_group_name_H-M   'P 1'
#
loop_
_entity.id
_entity.type
_entity.pdbx_description
1 polymer ?
#
loop_
_entity_poly.entity_id
_entity_poly.type
_entity_poly.pdbx_seq_one_letter_code
_entity_poly.pdbx_strand_id
1 'polypeptide(L)'
;TIQKFYRINGGATQLKGVESDIVFPDAYAKLDMGEKDLDNPMPWDEIPKAEYKNFKTKYNLALLKSESDKRVSSDSSFNIIKSYADKMKYYGDKEYASLNLNQYKKNSEERNQFSKRFKNADNKISNLKFYVPSADSTVIYSDSVKTERVVSWFKNLKKDIYINETFQIVSDMNK
;
A
#
# COMPACT_ATOMS: atom_id res chain seq x y z
N THR A 1 19.25 4.44 20.67
CA THR A 1 18.81 3.07 20.33
C THR A 1 19.86 2.08 20.80
N ILE A 2 19.49 1.05 21.55
CA ILE A 2 20.42 0.07 22.14
C ILE A 2 20.53 -1.25 21.36
N GLN A 3 19.62 -1.49 20.40
CA GLN A 3 19.51 -2.75 19.66
C GLN A 3 19.19 -2.48 18.19
N LYS A 4 19.68 -3.35 17.30
CA LYS A 4 19.34 -3.39 15.87
C LYS A 4 18.73 -4.75 15.53
N PHE A 5 17.80 -4.75 14.57
CA PHE A 5 17.20 -5.98 14.05
C PHE A 5 17.82 -6.35 12.69
N TYR A 6 18.05 -7.64 12.50
CA TYR A 6 18.59 -8.22 11.27
C TYR A 6 17.69 -9.36 10.80
N ARG A 7 17.53 -9.48 9.48
CA ARG A 7 16.81 -10.60 8.86
C ARG A 7 17.64 -11.88 8.98
N ILE A 8 17.00 -13.04 8.80
CA ILE A 8 17.69 -14.36 8.86
C ILE A 8 18.84 -14.48 7.83
N ASN A 9 18.78 -13.71 6.75
CA ASN A 9 19.82 -13.65 5.72
C ASN A 9 20.98 -12.71 6.08
N GLY A 10 20.96 -12.06 7.26
CA GLY A 10 22.02 -11.17 7.75
C GLY A 10 21.75 -9.67 7.53
N GLY A 11 20.91 -9.29 6.57
CA GLY A 11 20.69 -7.88 6.24
C GLY A 11 19.77 -7.15 7.21
N ALA A 12 20.11 -5.91 7.59
CA ALA A 12 19.20 -5.04 8.33
C ALA A 12 18.04 -4.54 7.45
N THR A 13 16.89 -4.25 8.07
CA THR A 13 15.76 -3.56 7.42
C THR A 13 15.89 -2.04 7.47
N GLN A 14 16.85 -1.53 8.24
CA GLN A 14 17.11 -0.10 8.41
C GLN A 14 17.25 0.60 7.04
N LEU A 15 16.59 1.75 6.84
CA LEU A 15 16.56 2.54 5.59
C LEU A 15 15.88 1.87 4.38
N LYS A 16 16.03 0.55 4.22
CA LYS A 16 15.60 -0.22 3.04
C LYS A 16 14.20 -0.85 3.18
N GLY A 17 13.77 -1.08 4.42
CA GLY A 17 12.52 -1.79 4.70
C GLY A 17 12.52 -3.24 4.17
N VAL A 18 11.35 -3.67 3.72
CA VAL A 18 11.15 -4.95 3.03
C VAL A 18 10.54 -4.63 1.67
N GLU A 19 11.31 -4.86 0.60
CA GLU A 19 10.84 -4.65 -0.77
C GLU A 19 9.84 -5.75 -1.16
N SER A 20 8.70 -5.35 -1.72
CA SER A 20 7.68 -6.27 -2.23
C SER A 20 8.12 -6.89 -3.56
N ASP A 21 7.89 -8.19 -3.74
CA ASP A 21 8.20 -8.90 -4.99
C ASP A 21 7.36 -8.39 -6.18
N ILE A 22 6.09 -8.06 -5.91
CA ILE A 22 5.16 -7.43 -6.85
C ILE A 22 4.76 -6.08 -6.25
N VAL A 23 5.07 -5.01 -6.97
CA VAL A 23 4.90 -3.62 -6.50
C VAL A 23 3.68 -3.01 -7.18
N PHE A 24 2.76 -2.48 -6.39
CA PHE A 24 1.60 -1.75 -6.89
C PHE A 24 1.88 -0.24 -6.97
N PRO A 25 1.19 0.49 -7.87
CA PRO A 25 1.15 1.94 -7.81
C PRO A 25 0.57 2.37 -6.47
N ASP A 26 1.33 3.14 -5.69
CA ASP A 26 0.89 3.74 -4.45
C ASP A 26 0.88 5.26 -4.54
N ALA A 27 -0.10 5.88 -3.90
CA ALA A 27 -0.35 7.32 -3.90
C ALA A 27 0.79 8.12 -3.26
N TYR A 28 1.56 7.49 -2.37
CA TYR A 28 2.62 8.12 -1.59
C TYR A 28 4.02 7.61 -1.95
N ALA A 29 4.13 6.67 -2.89
CA ALA A 29 5.40 6.05 -3.31
C ALA A 29 6.48 7.04 -3.80
N LYS A 30 6.09 8.28 -4.11
CA LYS A 30 6.97 9.34 -4.63
C LYS A 30 7.31 10.42 -3.60
N LEU A 31 6.77 10.32 -2.40
CA LEU A 31 7.07 11.23 -1.31
C LEU A 31 8.22 10.68 -0.48
N ASP A 32 9.00 11.59 0.09
CA ASP A 32 10.06 11.28 1.04
C ASP A 32 9.42 10.94 2.39
N MET A 33 8.96 9.69 2.48
CA MET A 33 8.30 9.11 3.63
C MET A 33 9.01 7.81 3.98
N GLY A 34 9.77 7.84 5.07
CA GLY A 34 10.40 6.65 5.61
C GLY A 34 11.53 6.97 6.55
N GLU A 35 12.13 5.92 7.09
CA GLU A 35 13.26 6.04 8.00
C GLU A 35 14.48 6.69 7.32
N LYS A 36 14.65 6.46 6.01
CA LYS A 36 15.75 7.03 5.21
C LYS A 36 15.70 8.56 5.09
N ASP A 37 14.52 9.16 5.29
CA ASP A 37 14.27 10.58 5.08
C ASP A 37 14.31 11.37 6.41
N LEU A 38 14.67 10.72 7.52
CA LEU A 38 14.91 11.39 8.81
C LEU A 38 16.27 12.10 8.81
N ASP A 39 16.46 13.07 9.72
CA ASP A 39 17.69 13.88 9.76
C ASP A 39 18.95 13.08 10.14
N ASN A 40 18.81 12.04 10.97
CA ASN A 40 19.93 11.25 11.49
C ASN A 40 19.60 9.76 11.60
N PRO A 41 19.31 9.07 10.49
CA PRO A 41 18.95 7.67 10.54
C PRO A 41 20.23 6.83 10.69
N MET A 42 20.16 5.76 11.47
CA MET A 42 21.32 4.87 11.60
C MET A 42 21.63 4.23 10.24
N PRO A 43 22.92 4.06 9.88
CA PRO A 43 23.29 3.46 8.61
C PRO A 43 22.82 2.00 8.55
N TRP A 44 22.50 1.59 7.33
CA TRP A 44 22.28 0.18 7.01
C TRP A 44 23.56 -0.62 7.27
N ASP A 45 23.39 -1.84 7.76
CA ASP A 45 24.48 -2.74 8.14
C ASP A 45 24.04 -4.20 7.95
N GLU A 46 25.01 -5.12 7.94
CA GLU A 46 24.81 -6.55 7.72
C GLU A 46 25.64 -7.38 8.71
N ILE A 47 25.07 -8.49 9.17
CA ILE A 47 25.74 -9.47 10.02
C ILE A 47 25.81 -10.84 9.31
N PRO A 48 26.64 -11.78 9.77
CA PRO A 48 26.62 -13.14 9.26
C PRO A 48 25.20 -13.75 9.33
N LYS A 49 24.77 -14.32 8.20
CA LYS A 49 23.46 -14.99 8.11
C LYS A 49 23.35 -16.15 9.09
N ALA A 50 22.14 -16.41 9.57
CA ALA A 50 21.85 -17.62 10.33
C ALA A 50 21.89 -18.86 9.43
N GLU A 51 21.97 -20.05 10.03
CA GLU A 51 21.73 -21.29 9.32
C GLU A 51 20.23 -21.52 9.14
N TYR A 52 19.77 -21.63 7.90
CA TYR A 52 18.38 -21.92 7.57
C TYR A 52 18.28 -22.66 6.23
N LYS A 53 17.14 -23.33 6.02
CA LYS A 53 16.82 -24.00 4.75
C LYS A 53 15.81 -23.15 3.99
N ASN A 54 16.12 -22.85 2.73
CA ASN A 54 15.19 -22.14 1.86
C ASN A 54 13.95 -23.00 1.59
N PHE A 55 12.78 -22.39 1.77
CA PHE A 55 11.54 -22.98 1.30
C PHE A 55 11.42 -22.77 -0.21
N LYS A 56 11.24 -23.84 -0.97
CA LYS A 56 11.01 -23.75 -2.42
C LYS A 56 9.54 -23.49 -2.68
N THR A 57 9.27 -22.37 -3.35
CA THR A 57 7.95 -22.02 -3.83
C THR A 57 7.67 -22.77 -5.14
N LYS A 58 6.40 -23.13 -5.36
CA LYS A 58 5.97 -23.85 -6.58
C LYS A 58 5.50 -22.92 -7.70
N TYR A 59 5.26 -21.65 -7.38
CA TYR A 59 4.71 -20.66 -8.30
C TYR A 59 5.81 -19.96 -9.11
N ASN A 60 5.46 -19.49 -10.32
CA ASN A 60 6.36 -18.73 -11.18
C ASN A 60 6.19 -17.22 -10.93
N LEU A 61 7.10 -16.61 -10.18
CA LEU A 61 7.02 -15.18 -9.82
C LEU A 61 7.00 -14.25 -11.05
N ALA A 62 7.77 -14.56 -12.10
CA ALA A 62 7.81 -13.72 -13.29
C ALA A 62 6.45 -13.70 -14.03
N LEU A 63 5.78 -14.87 -14.07
CA LEU A 63 4.43 -14.97 -14.62
C LEU A 63 3.43 -14.17 -13.78
N LEU A 64 3.45 -14.32 -12.45
CA LEU A 64 2.57 -13.59 -11.54
C LEU A 64 2.72 -12.08 -11.69
N LYS A 65 3.96 -11.60 -11.80
CA LYS A 65 4.25 -10.18 -12.03
C LYS A 65 3.69 -9.70 -13.35
N SER A 66 3.91 -10.44 -14.45
CA SER A 66 3.36 -10.12 -15.76
C SER A 66 1.82 -10.06 -15.76
N GLU A 67 1.15 -11.03 -15.14
CA GLU A 67 -0.32 -11.05 -15.08
C GLU A 67 -0.88 -9.93 -14.20
N SER A 68 -0.22 -9.63 -13.08
CA SER A 68 -0.58 -8.50 -12.23
C SER A 68 -0.38 -7.17 -12.94
N ASP A 69 0.75 -6.96 -13.62
CA ASP A 69 1.05 -5.75 -14.37
C ASP A 69 -0.01 -5.47 -15.46
N LYS A 70 -0.52 -6.52 -16.13
CA LYS A 70 -1.62 -6.39 -17.10
C LYS A 70 -2.92 -5.91 -16.45
N ARG A 71 -3.30 -6.47 -15.29
CA ARG A 71 -4.51 -6.08 -14.56
C ARG A 71 -4.38 -4.66 -14.01
N VAL A 72 -3.26 -4.35 -13.38
CA VAL A 72 -2.97 -3.03 -12.81
C VAL A 72 -2.96 -1.95 -13.90
N SER A 73 -2.36 -2.22 -15.06
CA SER A 73 -2.29 -1.24 -16.16
C SER A 73 -3.65 -0.97 -16.82
N SER A 74 -4.53 -1.98 -16.86
CA SER A 74 -5.87 -1.87 -17.45
C SER A 74 -6.93 -1.33 -16.48
N ASP A 75 -6.64 -1.28 -15.19
CA ASP A 75 -7.57 -0.79 -14.18
C ASP A 75 -7.52 0.75 -14.06
N SER A 76 -8.68 1.39 -14.17
CA SER A 76 -8.78 2.85 -14.11
C SER A 76 -8.46 3.42 -12.72
N SER A 77 -8.71 2.66 -11.65
CA SER A 77 -8.42 3.07 -10.28
C SER A 77 -6.91 3.22 -10.08
N PHE A 78 -6.12 2.22 -10.47
CA PHE A 78 -4.66 2.29 -10.39
C PHE A 78 -4.08 3.43 -11.23
N ASN A 79 -4.67 3.72 -12.40
CA ASN A 79 -4.26 4.87 -13.21
C ASN A 79 -4.53 6.22 -12.52
N ILE A 80 -5.64 6.35 -11.79
CA ILE A 80 -5.93 7.54 -10.96
C ILE A 80 -4.90 7.64 -9.83
N ILE A 81 -4.56 6.54 -9.16
CA ILE A 81 -3.56 6.51 -8.08
C ILE A 81 -2.18 6.93 -8.58
N LYS A 82 -1.72 6.40 -9.71
CA LYS A 82 -0.44 6.77 -10.32
C LYS A 82 -0.39 8.27 -10.63
N SER A 83 -1.45 8.79 -11.26
CA SER A 83 -1.59 10.22 -11.53
C SER A 83 -1.58 11.03 -10.22
N TYR A 84 -2.14 10.46 -9.15
CA TYR A 84 -2.16 11.10 -7.83
C TYR A 84 -0.78 11.22 -7.22
N ALA A 85 0.00 10.15 -7.25
CA ALA A 85 1.39 10.16 -6.81
C ALA A 85 2.23 11.21 -7.56
N ASP A 86 2.05 11.33 -8.89
CA ASP A 86 2.73 12.34 -9.71
C ASP A 86 2.44 13.76 -9.25
N LYS A 87 1.17 14.08 -8.99
CA LYS A 87 0.78 15.41 -8.52
C LYS A 87 1.21 15.67 -7.09
N MET A 88 1.14 14.66 -6.21
CA MET A 88 1.62 14.79 -4.84
C MET A 88 3.09 15.13 -4.81
N LYS A 89 3.91 14.46 -5.63
CA LYS A 89 5.32 14.82 -5.80
C LYS A 89 5.48 16.24 -6.31
N TYR A 90 4.77 16.61 -7.39
CA TYR A 90 4.82 17.98 -7.93
C TYR A 90 4.48 19.06 -6.90
N TYR A 91 3.54 18.80 -5.99
CA TYR A 91 3.20 19.73 -4.91
C TYR A 91 4.19 19.69 -3.74
N GLY A 92 4.78 18.52 -3.44
CA GLY A 92 5.83 18.37 -2.42
C GLY A 92 7.12 19.09 -2.81
N ASP A 93 7.50 19.03 -4.08
CA ASP A 93 8.70 19.71 -4.63
C ASP A 93 8.53 21.25 -4.68
N LYS A 94 7.33 21.78 -4.43
CA LYS A 94 7.08 23.23 -4.39
C LYS A 94 7.34 23.79 -3.01
N GLU A 95 8.45 24.50 -2.88
CA GLU A 95 8.82 25.23 -1.66
C GLU A 95 8.03 26.54 -1.45
N TYR A 96 7.38 27.06 -2.51
CA TYR A 96 6.76 28.39 -2.49
C TYR A 96 5.27 28.34 -2.85
N ALA A 97 4.48 29.16 -2.14
CA ALA A 97 3.08 29.41 -2.43
C ALA A 97 2.87 30.84 -2.92
N SER A 98 1.97 31.02 -3.88
CA SER A 98 1.57 32.36 -4.33
C SER A 98 0.86 33.12 -3.20
N LEU A 99 1.32 34.33 -2.91
CA LEU A 99 0.65 35.26 -1.99
C LEU A 99 -0.53 36.00 -2.63
N ASN A 100 -0.67 35.94 -3.96
CA ASN A 100 -1.87 36.45 -4.63
C ASN A 100 -3.09 35.57 -4.27
N LEU A 101 -4.11 36.19 -3.66
CA LEU A 101 -5.29 35.50 -3.15
C LEU A 101 -6.06 34.72 -4.23
N ASN A 102 -6.22 35.30 -5.43
CA ASN A 102 -6.97 34.67 -6.50
C ASN A 102 -6.24 33.43 -7.02
N GLN A 103 -4.93 33.53 -7.22
CA GLN A 103 -4.10 32.39 -7.62
C GLN A 103 -4.05 31.30 -6.54
N TYR A 104 -3.98 31.69 -5.27
CA TYR A 104 -3.98 30.75 -4.15
C TYR A 104 -5.29 29.95 -4.09
N LYS A 105 -6.44 30.63 -4.20
CA LYS A 105 -7.77 30.00 -4.23
C LYS A 105 -7.88 29.01 -5.39
N LYS A 106 -7.50 29.42 -6.61
CA LYS A 106 -7.50 28.55 -7.78
C LYS A 106 -6.66 27.28 -7.56
N ASN A 107 -5.43 27.42 -7.09
CA ASN A 107 -4.55 26.28 -6.79
C ASN A 107 -5.17 25.36 -5.72
N SER A 108 -5.82 25.93 -4.70
CA SER A 108 -6.48 25.15 -3.65
C SER A 108 -7.69 24.38 -4.17
N GLU A 109 -8.49 24.98 -5.06
CA GLU A 109 -9.62 24.32 -5.70
C GLU A 109 -9.17 23.17 -6.59
N GLU A 110 -8.11 23.38 -7.38
CA GLU A 110 -7.52 22.32 -8.23
C GLU A 110 -7.03 21.13 -7.38
N ARG A 111 -6.35 21.39 -6.24
CA ARG A 111 -5.94 20.34 -5.29
C ARG A 111 -7.15 19.61 -4.70
N ASN A 112 -8.19 20.35 -4.29
CA ASN A 112 -9.39 19.77 -3.71
C ASN A 112 -10.16 18.90 -4.71
N GLN A 113 -10.32 19.34 -5.96
CA GLN A 113 -10.95 18.56 -7.02
C GLN A 113 -10.17 17.27 -7.27
N PHE A 114 -8.84 17.36 -7.27
CA PHE A 114 -7.99 16.20 -7.49
C PHE A 114 -8.03 15.19 -6.34
N SER A 115 -8.02 15.66 -5.08
CA SER A 115 -8.24 14.81 -3.89
C SER A 115 -9.61 14.11 -3.93
N LYS A 116 -10.67 14.82 -4.36
CA LYS A 116 -12.01 14.21 -4.52
C LYS A 116 -12.02 13.11 -5.58
N ARG A 117 -11.28 13.27 -6.69
CA ARG A 117 -11.15 12.21 -7.72
C ARG A 117 -10.44 10.98 -7.15
N PHE A 118 -9.36 11.17 -6.41
CA PHE A 118 -8.62 10.08 -5.76
C PHE A 118 -9.47 9.34 -4.70
N LYS A 119 -10.20 10.05 -3.84
CA LYS A 119 -11.12 9.42 -2.86
C LYS A 119 -12.18 8.53 -3.52
N ASN A 120 -12.49 8.78 -4.78
CA ASN A 120 -13.45 7.99 -5.55
C ASN A 120 -12.79 6.94 -6.46
N ALA A 121 -11.46 6.79 -6.41
CA ALA A 121 -10.74 5.76 -7.17
C ALA A 121 -11.08 4.36 -6.64
N ASP A 122 -11.19 4.21 -5.32
CA ASP A 122 -11.48 2.92 -4.65
C ASP A 122 -12.98 2.65 -4.55
N ASN A 123 -13.69 2.72 -5.68
CA ASN A 123 -15.14 2.46 -5.71
C ASN A 123 -15.53 1.13 -6.36
N LYS A 124 -14.55 0.36 -6.84
CA LYS A 124 -14.79 -0.94 -7.47
C LYS A 124 -15.15 -1.96 -6.39
N ILE A 125 -16.41 -2.40 -6.38
CA ILE A 125 -16.87 -3.42 -5.44
C ILE A 125 -16.41 -4.78 -5.96
N SER A 126 -15.50 -5.41 -5.21
CA SER A 126 -15.10 -6.79 -5.43
C SER A 126 -16.17 -7.76 -4.91
N ASN A 127 -16.22 -8.95 -5.52
CA ASN A 127 -17.08 -10.05 -5.09
C ASN A 127 -16.48 -10.86 -3.93
N LEU A 128 -15.43 -10.33 -3.28
CA LEU A 128 -14.75 -10.99 -2.18
C LEU A 128 -15.69 -11.15 -0.98
N LYS A 129 -15.58 -12.31 -0.32
CA LYS A 129 -16.29 -12.60 0.92
C LYS A 129 -15.30 -12.55 2.06
N PHE A 130 -15.63 -11.75 3.06
CA PHE A 130 -14.85 -11.58 4.27
C PHE A 130 -15.57 -12.26 5.42
N TYR A 131 -14.80 -12.90 6.29
CA TYR A 131 -15.30 -13.67 7.42
C TYR A 131 -14.50 -13.31 8.66
N VAL A 132 -15.17 -13.35 9.81
CA VAL A 132 -14.49 -13.23 11.10
C VAL A 132 -13.85 -14.58 11.42
N PRO A 133 -12.57 -14.63 11.84
CA PRO A 133 -11.95 -15.86 12.30
C PRO A 133 -12.75 -16.49 13.45
N SER A 134 -12.84 -17.83 13.46
CA SER A 134 -13.64 -18.55 14.47
C SER A 134 -13.19 -18.29 15.91
N ALA A 135 -11.91 -17.97 16.13
CA ALA A 135 -11.38 -17.61 17.44
C ALA A 135 -12.00 -16.32 18.00
N ASP A 136 -12.37 -15.39 17.13
CA ASP A 136 -12.84 -14.05 17.51
C ASP A 136 -14.36 -13.90 17.38
N SER A 137 -15.05 -14.88 16.78
CA SER A 137 -16.46 -14.77 16.43
C SER A 137 -17.35 -14.57 17.65
N THR A 138 -17.08 -15.25 18.76
CA THR A 138 -17.87 -15.12 19.99
C THR A 138 -17.78 -13.71 20.57
N VAL A 139 -16.58 -13.14 20.65
CA VAL A 139 -16.31 -11.81 21.20
C VAL A 139 -16.88 -10.70 20.33
N ILE A 140 -16.87 -10.89 19.01
CA ILE A 140 -17.37 -9.89 18.06
C ILE A 140 -18.89 -9.92 17.99
N TYR A 141 -19.50 -11.11 17.88
CA TYR A 141 -20.95 -11.24 17.71
C TYR A 141 -21.75 -11.11 19.00
N SER A 142 -21.12 -11.18 20.18
CA SER A 142 -21.77 -10.91 21.46
C SER A 142 -22.07 -9.42 21.70
N ASP A 143 -21.49 -8.52 20.90
CA ASP A 143 -21.58 -7.07 21.06
C ASP A 143 -22.02 -6.43 19.74
N SER A 144 -23.15 -5.73 19.76
CA SER A 144 -23.74 -5.10 18.57
C SER A 144 -22.81 -4.03 17.98
N VAL A 145 -22.13 -3.25 18.82
CA VAL A 145 -21.22 -2.19 18.38
C VAL A 145 -20.01 -2.78 17.67
N LYS A 146 -19.44 -3.85 18.22
CA LYS A 146 -18.31 -4.56 17.57
C LYS A 146 -18.74 -5.19 16.25
N THR A 147 -19.92 -5.78 16.21
CA THR A 147 -20.49 -6.37 15.00
C THR A 147 -20.65 -5.33 13.90
N GLU A 148 -21.28 -4.19 14.20
CA GLU A 148 -21.46 -3.08 13.25
C GLU A 148 -20.12 -2.55 12.72
N ARG A 149 -19.12 -2.40 13.61
CA ARG A 149 -17.77 -1.98 13.22
C ARG A 149 -17.15 -2.95 12.21
N VAL A 150 -17.27 -4.25 12.44
CA VAL A 150 -16.75 -5.28 11.53
C VAL A 150 -17.51 -5.29 10.20
N VAL A 151 -18.84 -5.17 10.22
CA VAL A 151 -19.65 -5.09 9.00
C VAL A 151 -19.25 -3.86 8.16
N SER A 152 -19.08 -2.71 8.80
CA SER A 152 -18.60 -1.49 8.14
C SER A 152 -17.20 -1.67 7.56
N TRP A 153 -16.29 -2.30 8.33
CA TRP A 153 -14.96 -2.62 7.87
C TRP A 153 -14.97 -3.53 6.63
N PHE A 154 -15.75 -4.61 6.64
CA PHE A 154 -15.91 -5.51 5.48
C PHE A 154 -16.47 -4.79 4.26
N LYS A 155 -17.39 -3.84 4.43
CA LYS A 155 -17.89 -3.00 3.34
C LYS A 155 -16.77 -2.18 2.70
N ASN A 156 -15.82 -1.68 3.49
CA ASN A 156 -14.67 -0.94 2.98
C ASN A 156 -13.65 -1.87 2.31
N LEU A 157 -13.35 -3.04 2.90
CA LEU A 157 -12.45 -4.02 2.29
C LEU A 157 -12.94 -4.51 0.92
N LYS A 158 -14.25 -4.62 0.71
CA LYS A 158 -14.81 -4.97 -0.60
C LYS A 158 -14.48 -3.96 -1.68
N LYS A 159 -14.24 -2.70 -1.32
CA LYS A 159 -13.90 -1.62 -2.25
C LYS A 159 -12.39 -1.44 -2.44
N ASP A 160 -11.59 -2.10 -1.62
CA ASP A 160 -10.14 -1.98 -1.63
C ASP A 160 -9.54 -2.67 -2.85
N ILE A 161 -8.96 -1.86 -3.75
CA ILE A 161 -8.41 -2.35 -5.01
C ILE A 161 -7.12 -3.15 -4.81
N TYR A 162 -6.34 -2.86 -3.77
CA TYR A 162 -5.09 -3.55 -3.47
C TYR A 162 -5.37 -4.94 -2.92
N ILE A 163 -6.34 -5.07 -2.02
CA ILE A 163 -6.79 -6.37 -1.52
C ILE A 163 -7.34 -7.21 -2.67
N ASN A 164 -8.15 -6.61 -3.54
CA ASN A 164 -8.69 -7.30 -4.70
C ASN A 164 -7.57 -7.82 -5.64
N GLU A 165 -6.59 -6.98 -5.99
CA GLU A 165 -5.47 -7.42 -6.84
C GLU A 165 -4.59 -8.46 -6.15
N THR A 166 -4.31 -8.28 -4.86
CA THR A 166 -3.55 -9.26 -4.06
C THR A 166 -4.25 -10.63 -4.07
N PHE A 167 -5.58 -10.64 -3.94
CA PHE A 167 -6.36 -11.88 -4.04
C PHE A 167 -6.24 -12.54 -5.42
N GLN A 168 -6.23 -11.75 -6.52
CA GLN A 168 -5.99 -12.28 -7.86
C GLN A 168 -4.59 -12.91 -7.98
N ILE A 169 -3.55 -12.25 -7.46
CA ILE A 169 -2.19 -12.80 -7.44
C ILE A 169 -2.14 -14.13 -6.67
N VAL A 170 -2.73 -14.17 -5.48
CA VAL A 170 -2.78 -15.41 -4.67
C VAL A 170 -3.57 -16.51 -5.37
N SER A 171 -4.62 -16.15 -6.11
CA SER A 171 -5.37 -17.11 -6.94
C SER A 171 -4.53 -17.65 -8.09
N ASP A 172 -3.71 -16.80 -8.73
CA ASP A 172 -2.79 -17.17 -9.80
C ASP A 172 -1.64 -18.06 -9.30
N MET A 173 -1.21 -17.92 -8.03
CA MET A 173 -0.19 -18.78 -7.41
C MET A 173 -0.60 -20.25 -7.32
N ASN A 174 -1.92 -20.52 -7.33
CA ASN A 174 -2.49 -21.86 -7.22
C ASN A 174 -2.89 -22.48 -8.57
N LYS A 175 -2.68 -21.76 -9.68
CA LYS A 175 -2.88 -22.28 -11.04
C LYS A 175 -1.64 -23.02 -11.52
#